data_AF-A0A7R8ZRT3-F1
#
_entry.id   AF-A0A7R8ZRT3-F1
#
_cell.length_a   1.000
_cell.length_b   1.000
_cell.length_c   1.000
_cell.angle_alpha   90.00
_cell.angle_beta   90.00
_cell.angle_gamma   90.00
#
_symmetry.space_group_name_H-M   'P 1'
#
loop_
_entity.id
_entity.type
_entity.pdbx_description
1 polymer ?
#
loop_
_entity_poly.entity_id
_entity_poly.type
_entity_poly.pdbx_seq_one_letter_code
_entity_poly.pdbx_strand_id
1 'polypeptide(L)'
;MAPYRRTVPGSSEERFNLAHARTRSVIERSFGRLKRRFYASGNLIRMTPERCSMTFFFTDGEDPLYESKTGFHLLNTNCSSSHSLPDLNCKTGVEFDTYLESNKKWWCKFDDDTYVNVPRLLALLKGYDAKYDWYLGKPSYTTPYKIMNPGLPKKKIFFWFATGAAFCLSRATATRLTPLARVDPYGLFRPPVEDAELQERTLTVRFKSAMTCGDDVARQSPLHM
;
A
#
# COMPACT_ATOMS: atom_id res chain seq x y z
N MET A 1 5.92 14.16 -18.62
CA MET A 1 5.29 14.33 -19.94
C MET A 1 5.30 12.97 -20.64
N ALA A 2 4.16 12.50 -21.13
CA ALA A 2 4.07 11.18 -21.80
C ALA A 2 4.53 11.29 -23.27
N PRO A 3 5.07 10.22 -23.88
CA PRO A 3 5.47 10.22 -25.28
C PRO A 3 4.28 10.44 -26.22
N TYR A 4 4.54 11.11 -27.34
CA TYR A 4 3.53 11.40 -28.38
C TYR A 4 3.13 10.10 -29.09
N ARG A 5 1.83 9.85 -29.24
CA ARG A 5 1.32 8.58 -29.81
C ARG A 5 1.42 8.49 -31.34
N ARG A 6 1.45 9.63 -32.03
CA ARG A 6 1.65 9.73 -33.48
C ARG A 6 2.71 10.78 -33.73
N THR A 7 3.77 10.42 -34.45
CA THR A 7 4.86 11.32 -34.80
C THR A 7 5.07 11.28 -36.31
N VAL A 8 5.43 12.42 -36.88
CA VAL A 8 5.85 12.51 -38.28
C VAL A 8 7.36 12.29 -38.32
N PRO A 9 7.90 11.49 -39.26
CA PRO A 9 9.34 11.30 -39.39
C PRO A 9 10.09 12.64 -39.52
N GLY A 10 11.15 12.82 -38.73
CA GLY A 10 11.97 14.03 -38.66
C GLY A 10 11.44 15.12 -37.72
N SER A 11 10.25 14.95 -37.14
CA SER A 11 9.62 16.00 -36.31
C SER A 11 10.31 16.17 -34.95
N SER A 12 10.03 17.29 -34.27
CA SER A 12 10.48 17.52 -32.89
C SER A 12 9.87 16.51 -31.92
N GLU A 13 8.65 16.03 -32.17
CA GLU A 13 7.97 15.00 -31.38
C GLU A 13 8.63 13.63 -31.52
N GLU A 14 9.08 13.24 -32.72
CA GLU A 14 9.85 11.99 -32.91
C GLU A 14 11.18 12.05 -32.17
N ARG A 15 11.89 13.18 -32.27
CA ARG A 15 13.14 13.42 -31.53
C ARG A 15 12.93 13.39 -30.02
N PHE A 16 11.84 13.97 -29.52
CA PHE A 16 11.45 13.88 -28.11
C PHE A 16 11.18 12.44 -27.70
N ASN A 17 10.40 11.69 -28.46
CA ASN A 17 10.10 10.28 -28.18
C ASN A 17 11.38 9.41 -28.20
N LEU A 18 12.28 9.61 -29.16
CA LEU A 18 13.55 8.88 -29.26
C LEU A 18 14.45 9.17 -28.05
N ALA A 19 14.58 10.44 -27.68
CA ALA A 19 15.34 10.85 -26.50
C ALA A 19 14.71 10.32 -25.21
N HIS A 20 13.37 10.38 -25.09
CA HIS A 20 12.62 9.87 -23.95
C HIS A 20 12.77 8.34 -23.81
N ALA A 21 12.67 7.59 -24.90
CA ALA A 21 12.85 6.14 -24.93
C ALA A 21 14.30 5.73 -24.58
N ARG A 22 15.30 6.42 -25.14
CA ARG A 22 16.72 6.17 -24.81
C ARG A 22 17.03 6.49 -23.36
N THR A 23 16.59 7.65 -22.88
CA THR A 23 16.84 8.09 -21.50
C THR A 23 16.13 7.17 -20.50
N ARG A 24 14.88 6.77 -20.79
CA ARG A 24 14.16 5.77 -20.00
C ARG A 24 14.88 4.42 -20.00
N SER A 25 15.37 3.95 -21.15
CA SER A 25 16.14 2.70 -21.23
C SER A 25 17.45 2.77 -20.44
N VAL A 26 18.16 3.91 -20.48
CA VAL A 26 19.39 4.12 -19.69
C VAL A 26 19.07 4.18 -18.19
N ILE A 27 18.01 4.88 -17.79
CA ILE A 27 17.55 4.97 -16.40
C ILE A 27 17.12 3.58 -15.91
N GLU A 28 16.29 2.86 -16.65
CA GLU A 28 15.83 1.51 -16.30
C GLU A 28 16.99 0.50 -16.27
N ARG A 29 17.96 0.58 -17.19
CA ARG A 29 19.18 -0.24 -17.14
C ARG A 29 20.08 0.14 -15.96
N SER A 30 20.16 1.41 -15.60
CA SER A 30 20.93 1.90 -14.45
C SER A 30 20.27 1.48 -13.14
N PHE A 31 18.95 1.61 -13.01
CA PHE A 31 18.16 1.04 -11.92
C PHE A 31 18.26 -0.48 -11.90
N GLY A 32 18.26 -1.16 -13.06
CA GLY A 32 18.45 -2.61 -13.14
C GLY A 32 19.85 -3.04 -12.68
N ARG A 33 20.89 -2.25 -12.99
CA ARG A 33 22.26 -2.46 -12.49
C ARG A 33 22.41 -2.12 -11.00
N LEU A 34 21.75 -1.07 -10.52
CA LEU A 34 21.69 -0.71 -9.09
C LEU A 34 20.93 -1.77 -8.30
N LYS A 35 19.77 -2.21 -8.78
CA LYS A 35 19.02 -3.35 -8.24
C LYS A 35 19.92 -4.59 -8.23
N ARG A 36 20.70 -4.87 -9.29
CA ARG A 36 21.72 -5.95 -9.29
C ARG A 36 22.79 -5.83 -8.21
N ARG A 37 23.25 -4.62 -7.87
CA ARG A 37 24.18 -4.39 -6.75
C ARG A 37 23.56 -4.68 -5.39
N PHE A 38 22.25 -4.46 -5.23
CA PHE A 38 21.50 -4.87 -4.03
C PHE A 38 21.05 -6.35 -4.07
N TYR A 39 20.93 -6.94 -5.26
CA TYR A 39 20.62 -8.36 -5.53
C TYR A 39 21.80 -9.31 -5.27
N ALA A 40 22.95 -8.82 -4.80
CA ALA A 40 23.98 -9.67 -4.18
C ALA A 40 23.50 -10.38 -2.90
N SER A 41 22.23 -10.18 -2.50
CA SER A 41 21.51 -10.96 -1.49
C SER A 41 20.44 -11.83 -2.17
N GLY A 42 20.85 -12.76 -3.04
CA GLY A 42 19.93 -13.69 -3.69
C GLY A 42 19.07 -14.44 -2.66
N ASN A 43 17.76 -14.52 -2.92
CA ASN A 43 16.81 -15.43 -2.28
C ASN A 43 16.77 -15.43 -0.74
N LEU A 44 17.17 -14.33 -0.11
CA LEU A 44 17.22 -14.19 1.35
C LEU A 44 16.31 -13.04 1.79
N ILE A 45 15.20 -13.38 2.43
CA ILE A 45 14.43 -12.43 3.24
C ILE A 45 15.32 -12.06 4.43
N ARG A 46 15.98 -10.91 4.36
CA ARG A 46 16.85 -10.42 5.44
C ARG A 46 16.00 -9.77 6.53
N MET A 47 15.51 -10.58 7.46
CA MET A 47 14.83 -10.13 8.67
C MET A 47 15.62 -10.54 9.91
N THR A 48 15.71 -9.63 10.88
CA THR A 48 16.22 -9.99 12.21
C THR A 48 15.12 -10.74 12.99
N PRO A 49 15.45 -11.69 13.88
CA PRO A 49 14.46 -12.51 14.59
C PRO A 49 13.38 -11.70 15.34
N GLU A 50 13.75 -10.56 15.90
CA GLU A 50 12.83 -9.62 16.58
C GLU A 50 11.76 -9.06 15.63
N ARG A 51 12.12 -8.85 14.35
CA ARG A 51 11.24 -8.33 13.30
C ARG A 51 10.35 -9.42 12.71
N CYS A 52 10.75 -10.69 12.78
CA CYS A 52 9.92 -11.82 12.35
C CYS A 52 8.59 -11.85 13.08
N SER A 53 8.55 -11.55 14.38
CA SER A 53 7.31 -11.58 15.18
C SER A 53 6.19 -10.63 14.72
N MET A 54 6.50 -9.62 13.89
CA MET A 54 5.56 -8.55 13.51
C MET A 54 5.30 -8.46 12.00
N THR A 55 5.90 -9.33 11.19
CA THR A 55 5.77 -9.32 9.73
C THR A 55 5.19 -10.64 9.25
N PHE A 56 4.12 -10.54 8.47
CA PHE A 56 3.42 -11.65 7.83
C PHE A 56 3.41 -11.42 6.33
N PHE A 57 3.59 -12.49 5.57
CA PHE A 57 3.57 -12.49 4.11
C PHE A 57 2.31 -13.22 3.66
N PHE A 58 1.60 -12.66 2.69
CA PHE A 58 0.35 -13.22 2.18
C PHE A 58 0.55 -13.60 0.71
N THR A 59 0.21 -14.84 0.38
CA THR A 59 0.48 -15.45 -0.94
C THR A 59 -0.76 -16.21 -1.42
N ASP A 60 -0.84 -16.50 -2.72
CA ASP A 60 -1.90 -17.30 -3.34
C ASP A 60 -1.54 -18.80 -3.49
N GLY A 61 -0.37 -19.19 -2.99
CA GLY A 61 0.10 -20.57 -3.06
C GLY A 61 1.02 -20.93 -1.91
N GLU A 62 1.07 -22.22 -1.61
CA GLU A 62 2.00 -22.76 -0.62
C GLU A 62 3.44 -22.70 -1.12
N ASP A 63 4.36 -22.35 -0.23
CA ASP A 63 5.79 -22.41 -0.49
C ASP A 63 6.54 -22.86 0.78
N PRO A 64 6.81 -24.16 0.93
CA PRO A 64 7.46 -24.71 2.14
C PRO A 64 8.84 -24.11 2.42
N LEU A 65 9.55 -23.68 1.36
CA LEU A 65 10.86 -23.05 1.51
C LEU A 65 10.72 -21.67 2.15
N TYR A 66 9.78 -20.84 1.69
CA TYR A 66 9.59 -19.51 2.28
C TYR A 66 8.77 -19.54 3.57
N GLU A 67 7.93 -20.54 3.78
CA GLU A 67 7.28 -20.79 5.07
C GLU A 67 8.31 -21.00 6.17
N SER A 68 9.27 -21.91 5.96
CA SER A 68 10.35 -22.15 6.92
C SER A 68 11.26 -20.91 7.11
N LYS A 69 11.58 -20.19 6.03
CA LYS A 69 12.42 -18.97 6.11
C LYS A 69 11.76 -17.79 6.82
N THR A 70 10.43 -17.72 6.80
CA THR A 70 9.67 -16.63 7.43
C THR A 70 9.26 -16.95 8.86
N GLY A 71 9.61 -18.13 9.37
CA GLY A 71 9.18 -18.57 10.70
C GLY A 71 7.68 -18.88 10.76
N PHE A 72 7.15 -19.51 9.71
CA PHE A 72 5.72 -19.84 9.56
C PHE A 72 4.80 -18.62 9.49
N HIS A 73 5.32 -17.51 8.97
CA HIS A 73 4.56 -16.27 8.76
C HIS A 73 4.22 -16.04 7.27
N LEU A 74 4.39 -17.05 6.43
CA LEU A 74 3.88 -17.06 5.06
C LEU A 74 2.50 -17.72 5.05
N LEU A 75 1.46 -16.93 4.81
CA LEU A 75 0.07 -17.34 4.85
C LEU A 75 -0.48 -17.45 3.43
N ASN A 76 -0.91 -18.66 3.06
CA ASN A 76 -1.67 -18.86 1.84
C ASN A 76 -3.11 -18.36 2.06
N THR A 77 -3.53 -17.38 1.26
CA THR A 77 -4.87 -16.79 1.34
C THR A 77 -5.92 -17.63 0.64
N ASN A 78 -5.52 -18.64 -0.16
CA ASN A 78 -6.38 -19.41 -1.05
C ASN A 78 -7.18 -18.54 -2.03
N CYS A 79 -6.74 -17.30 -2.26
CA CYS A 79 -7.29 -16.44 -3.29
C CYS A 79 -6.68 -16.83 -4.65
N SER A 80 -7.35 -16.50 -5.74
CA SER A 80 -6.81 -16.72 -7.09
C SER A 80 -5.49 -15.97 -7.29
N SER A 81 -4.60 -16.57 -8.09
CA SER A 81 -3.29 -15.99 -8.45
C SER A 81 -3.38 -14.90 -9.54
N SER A 82 -4.59 -14.61 -10.03
CA SER A 82 -4.79 -13.53 -10.97
C SER A 82 -4.57 -12.17 -10.29
N HIS A 83 -4.23 -11.17 -11.11
CA HIS A 83 -4.08 -9.78 -10.67
C HIS A 83 -5.38 -8.98 -10.93
N SER A 84 -6.53 -9.66 -10.94
CA SER A 84 -7.83 -9.01 -11.04
C SER A 84 -8.14 -8.21 -9.77
N LEU A 85 -8.93 -7.15 -9.88
CA LEU A 85 -9.33 -6.35 -8.72
C LEU A 85 -10.04 -7.20 -7.63
N PRO A 86 -10.96 -8.13 -7.96
CA PRO A 86 -11.52 -9.05 -6.97
C PRO A 86 -10.49 -9.88 -6.22
N ASP A 87 -9.48 -10.42 -6.91
CA ASP A 87 -8.48 -11.30 -6.29
C ASP A 87 -7.50 -10.51 -5.40
N LEU A 88 -7.13 -9.30 -5.82
CA LEU A 88 -6.35 -8.37 -4.98
C LEU A 88 -7.12 -7.96 -3.72
N ASN A 89 -8.44 -7.75 -3.85
CA ASN A 89 -9.31 -7.46 -2.71
C ASN A 89 -9.46 -8.67 -1.78
N CYS A 90 -9.55 -9.88 -2.33
CA CYS A 90 -9.57 -11.13 -1.54
C CYS A 90 -8.32 -11.23 -0.66
N LYS A 91 -7.12 -11.08 -1.25
CA LYS A 91 -5.84 -11.11 -0.51
C LYS A 91 -5.79 -10.04 0.58
N THR A 92 -6.18 -8.81 0.23
CA THR A 92 -6.22 -7.69 1.18
C THR A 92 -7.23 -7.92 2.32
N GLY A 93 -8.34 -8.59 2.05
CA GLY A 93 -9.32 -8.98 3.07
C GLY A 93 -8.74 -9.97 4.07
N VAL A 94 -8.07 -11.03 3.58
CA VAL A 94 -7.39 -12.01 4.45
C VAL A 94 -6.28 -11.36 5.29
N GLU A 95 -5.49 -10.45 4.70
CA GLU A 95 -4.51 -9.64 5.42
C GLU A 95 -5.15 -8.87 6.58
N PHE A 96 -6.29 -8.24 6.31
CA PHE A 96 -7.01 -7.41 7.25
C PHE A 96 -7.62 -8.21 8.39
N ASP A 97 -8.26 -9.34 8.08
CA ASP A 97 -8.83 -10.25 9.08
C ASP A 97 -7.75 -10.84 10.00
N THR A 98 -6.63 -11.29 9.42
CA THR A 98 -5.46 -11.78 10.19
C THR A 98 -4.93 -10.71 11.14
N TYR A 99 -4.83 -9.46 10.66
CA TYR A 99 -4.48 -8.34 11.53
C TYR A 99 -5.49 -8.12 12.65
N LEU A 100 -6.79 -8.18 12.36
CA LEU A 100 -7.82 -7.95 13.37
C LEU A 100 -7.72 -8.99 14.50
N GLU A 101 -7.44 -10.24 14.17
CA GLU A 101 -7.24 -11.35 15.11
C GLU A 101 -5.96 -11.23 15.94
N SER A 102 -4.90 -10.65 15.37
CA SER A 102 -3.61 -10.47 16.05
C SER A 102 -3.61 -9.52 17.26
N ASN A 103 -4.70 -8.76 17.46
CA ASN A 103 -4.84 -7.72 18.50
C ASN A 103 -3.73 -6.65 18.53
N LYS A 104 -3.02 -6.44 17.40
CA LYS A 104 -2.01 -5.38 17.29
C LYS A 104 -2.65 -4.00 17.19
N LYS A 105 -1.89 -2.97 17.60
CA LYS A 105 -2.33 -1.56 17.61
C LYS A 105 -2.35 -0.92 16.22
N TRP A 106 -1.53 -1.44 15.31
CA TRP A 106 -1.31 -0.88 13.98
C TRP A 106 -1.28 -1.99 12.96
N TRP A 107 -1.97 -1.77 11.85
CA TRP A 107 -1.83 -2.55 10.63
C TRP A 107 -1.06 -1.72 9.62
N CYS A 108 0.00 -2.25 9.04
CA CYS A 108 0.75 -1.59 8.00
C CYS A 108 0.90 -2.54 6.81
N LYS A 109 0.38 -2.14 5.65
CA LYS A 109 0.44 -2.90 4.41
C LYS A 109 1.54 -2.33 3.52
N PHE A 110 2.29 -3.22 2.88
CA PHE A 110 3.35 -2.91 1.93
C PHE A 110 3.30 -3.91 0.78
N ASP A 111 3.65 -3.47 -0.43
CA ASP A 111 3.85 -4.36 -1.57
C ASP A 111 5.19 -5.09 -1.49
N ASP A 112 5.35 -6.18 -2.24
CA ASP A 112 6.54 -7.03 -2.27
C ASP A 112 7.79 -6.32 -2.86
N ASP A 113 7.58 -5.23 -3.60
CA ASP A 113 8.63 -4.38 -4.14
C ASP A 113 8.99 -3.16 -3.26
N THR A 114 8.43 -3.09 -2.05
CA THR A 114 8.61 -1.96 -1.13
C THR A 114 9.69 -2.21 -0.07
N TYR A 115 10.67 -1.31 0.01
CA TYR A 115 11.65 -1.29 1.11
C TYR A 115 11.10 -0.55 2.34
N VAL A 116 11.16 -1.19 3.51
CA VAL A 116 10.66 -0.62 4.76
C VAL A 116 11.78 -0.38 5.76
N ASN A 117 11.96 0.88 6.15
CA ASN A 117 12.80 1.24 7.31
C ASN A 117 11.98 1.06 8.61
N VAL A 118 12.00 -0.16 9.15
CA VAL A 118 11.19 -0.54 10.33
C VAL A 118 11.46 0.35 11.56
N PRO A 119 12.71 0.67 11.96
CA PRO A 119 12.95 1.57 13.09
C PRO A 119 12.31 2.95 12.91
N ARG A 120 12.39 3.53 11.70
CA ARG A 120 11.79 4.83 11.41
C ARG A 120 10.26 4.76 11.40
N LEU A 121 9.70 3.67 10.86
CA LEU A 121 8.27 3.41 10.89
C LEU A 121 7.77 3.33 12.35
N LEU A 122 8.43 2.55 13.21
CA LEU A 122 8.06 2.45 14.62
C LEU A 122 8.14 3.79 15.34
N ALA A 123 9.17 4.61 15.06
CA ALA A 123 9.28 5.96 15.62
C ALA A 123 8.12 6.87 15.18
N LEU A 124 7.72 6.79 13.91
CA LEU A 124 6.55 7.51 13.41
C LEU A 124 5.27 7.08 14.13
N LEU A 125 5.00 5.78 14.20
CA LEU A 125 3.77 5.23 14.79
C LEU A 125 3.65 5.54 16.29
N LYS A 126 4.77 5.63 17.02
CA LYS A 126 4.78 6.06 18.44
C LYS A 126 4.27 7.49 18.64
N GLY A 127 4.33 8.34 17.61
CA GLY A 127 3.81 9.71 17.67
C GLY A 127 2.28 9.83 17.58
N TYR A 128 1.56 8.71 17.39
CA TYR A 128 0.11 8.68 17.24
C TYR A 128 -0.52 7.68 18.22
N ASP A 129 -1.58 8.09 18.92
CA ASP A 129 -2.36 7.16 19.73
C ASP A 129 -3.33 6.36 18.83
N ALA A 130 -3.12 5.05 18.79
CA ALA A 130 -3.89 4.09 17.99
C ALA A 130 -5.37 3.94 18.40
N LYS A 131 -5.78 4.55 19.52
CA LYS A 131 -7.20 4.66 19.93
C LYS A 131 -7.99 5.67 19.11
N TYR A 132 -7.31 6.55 18.37
CA TYR A 132 -7.95 7.50 17.46
C TYR A 132 -7.87 7.05 16.02
N ASP A 133 -8.76 7.59 15.19
CA ASP A 133 -8.90 7.20 13.80
C ASP A 133 -7.78 7.76 12.92
N TRP A 134 -6.69 7.01 12.77
CA TRP A 134 -5.57 7.33 11.88
C TRP A 134 -5.51 6.44 10.65
N TYR A 135 -5.38 7.09 9.49
CA TYR A 135 -4.93 6.52 8.23
C TYR A 135 -3.67 7.27 7.78
N LEU A 136 -2.53 6.59 7.86
CA LEU A 136 -1.21 7.15 7.56
C LEU A 136 -0.72 6.61 6.21
N GLY A 137 -0.27 7.48 5.33
CA GLY A 137 0.28 7.07 4.05
C GLY A 137 0.84 8.24 3.26
N LYS A 138 1.26 7.98 2.03
CA LYS A 138 1.58 9.02 1.05
C LYS A 138 0.34 9.24 0.16
N PRO A 139 -0.19 10.47 0.04
CA PRO A 139 -1.39 10.70 -0.77
C PRO A 139 -1.13 10.37 -2.24
N SER A 140 -2.10 9.71 -2.89
CA SER A 140 -2.01 9.29 -4.29
C SER A 140 -1.99 10.44 -5.30
N TYR A 141 -2.55 11.58 -4.92
CA TYR A 141 -2.68 12.77 -5.76
C TYR A 141 -2.29 14.01 -4.96
N THR A 142 -2.05 15.12 -5.64
CA THR A 142 -1.86 16.44 -5.00
C THR A 142 -3.17 17.06 -4.53
N THR A 143 -4.30 16.51 -4.96
CA THR A 143 -5.66 16.94 -4.60
C THR A 143 -6.51 15.72 -4.19
N PRO A 144 -7.51 15.90 -3.30
CA PRO A 144 -8.34 14.79 -2.85
C PRO A 144 -9.15 14.22 -4.03
N TYR A 145 -9.32 12.91 -4.05
CA TYR A 145 -10.12 12.23 -5.06
C TYR A 145 -11.59 12.56 -4.85
N LYS A 146 -12.31 12.74 -5.96
CA LYS A 146 -13.70 13.19 -5.96
C LYS A 146 -14.59 12.11 -6.53
N ILE A 147 -15.53 11.63 -5.71
CA ILE A 147 -16.59 10.72 -6.15
C ILE A 147 -17.96 11.38 -5.98
N MET A 148 -18.89 10.96 -6.84
CA MET A 148 -20.30 11.23 -6.63
C MET A 148 -20.84 10.19 -5.64
N ASN A 149 -21.54 10.64 -4.60
CA ASN A 149 -22.23 9.70 -3.71
C ASN A 149 -23.36 9.01 -4.51
N PRO A 150 -23.34 7.68 -4.68
CA PRO A 150 -24.37 6.96 -5.43
C PRO A 150 -25.77 7.13 -4.83
N GLY A 151 -25.89 7.20 -3.50
CA GLY A 151 -27.16 7.39 -2.79
C GLY A 151 -27.59 8.84 -2.61
N LEU A 152 -26.68 9.80 -2.80
CA LEU A 152 -26.95 11.24 -2.72
C LEU A 152 -26.25 11.98 -3.86
N PRO A 153 -26.78 11.92 -5.11
CA PRO A 153 -26.09 12.39 -6.32
C PRO A 153 -25.66 13.87 -6.30
N LYS A 154 -26.27 14.69 -5.43
CA LYS A 154 -25.93 16.11 -5.24
C LYS A 154 -24.76 16.35 -4.28
N LYS A 155 -24.33 15.34 -3.51
CA LYS A 155 -23.26 15.45 -2.51
C LYS A 155 -21.96 14.89 -3.10
N LYS A 156 -20.99 15.77 -3.32
CA LYS A 156 -19.63 15.40 -3.74
C LYS A 156 -18.86 14.94 -2.50
N ILE A 157 -18.29 13.75 -2.54
CA ILE A 157 -17.40 13.25 -1.49
C ILE A 157 -15.97 13.47 -1.96
N PHE A 158 -15.16 14.08 -1.10
CA PHE A 158 -13.74 14.26 -1.30
C PHE A 158 -13.01 13.41 -0.28
N PHE A 159 -12.09 12.57 -0.74
CA PHE A 159 -11.29 11.76 0.17
C PHE A 159 -9.84 11.65 -0.30
N TRP A 160 -8.96 11.50 0.69
CA TRP A 160 -7.58 11.13 0.46
C TRP A 160 -7.44 9.62 0.62
N PHE A 161 -6.58 9.03 -0.19
CA PHE A 161 -6.16 7.64 -0.01
C PHE A 161 -4.66 7.56 -0.23
N ALA A 162 -4.03 6.61 0.47
CA ALA A 162 -2.62 6.33 0.31
C ALA A 162 -2.37 5.65 -1.05
N THR A 163 -1.23 5.92 -1.66
CA THR A 163 -0.77 5.17 -2.83
C THR A 163 -0.51 3.71 -2.45
N GLY A 164 -0.87 2.79 -3.35
CA GLY A 164 -0.91 1.34 -3.12
C GLY A 164 0.35 0.68 -2.59
N ALA A 165 1.51 1.36 -2.62
CA ALA A 165 2.77 0.80 -2.14
C ALA A 165 2.90 0.68 -0.62
N ALA A 166 2.30 1.59 0.17
CA ALA A 166 2.46 1.57 1.63
C ALA A 166 1.42 2.42 2.37
N PHE A 167 0.81 1.85 3.41
CA PHE A 167 0.02 2.61 4.39
C PHE A 167 -0.06 1.93 5.75
N CYS A 168 -0.47 2.69 6.78
CA CYS A 168 -0.84 2.14 8.08
C CYS A 168 -2.20 2.64 8.56
N LEU A 169 -2.96 1.74 9.17
CA LEU A 169 -4.20 2.03 9.89
C LEU A 169 -4.02 1.79 11.39
N SER A 170 -4.56 2.71 12.19
CA SER A 170 -4.74 2.48 13.63
C SER A 170 -5.76 1.37 13.90
N ARG A 171 -5.71 0.78 15.10
CA ARG A 171 -6.73 -0.17 15.55
C ARG A 171 -8.13 0.43 15.52
N ALA A 172 -8.32 1.67 15.97
CA ALA A 172 -9.61 2.33 15.93
C ALA A 172 -10.17 2.43 14.49
N THR A 173 -9.35 2.86 13.54
CA THR A 173 -9.74 2.93 12.12
C THR A 173 -10.08 1.57 11.55
N ALA A 174 -9.24 0.55 11.79
CA ALA A 174 -9.50 -0.78 11.29
C ALA A 174 -10.79 -1.39 11.87
N THR A 175 -11.04 -1.20 13.17
CA THR A 175 -12.30 -1.66 13.79
C THR A 175 -13.50 -0.99 13.12
N ARG A 176 -13.43 0.31 12.77
CA ARG A 176 -14.53 0.98 12.05
C ARG A 176 -14.74 0.46 10.63
N LEU A 177 -13.66 0.05 9.95
CA LEU A 177 -13.73 -0.50 8.60
C LEU A 177 -14.22 -1.96 8.55
N THR A 178 -14.30 -2.64 9.71
CA THR A 178 -14.70 -4.05 9.81
C THR A 178 -15.99 -4.41 9.04
N PRO A 179 -17.09 -3.62 9.12
CA PRO A 179 -18.31 -3.93 8.37
C PRO A 179 -18.14 -3.89 6.85
N LEU A 180 -17.12 -3.20 6.34
CA LEU A 180 -16.87 -2.99 4.91
C LEU A 180 -15.72 -3.84 4.36
N ALA A 181 -14.72 -4.17 5.17
CA ALA A 181 -13.44 -4.68 4.70
C ALA A 181 -13.13 -6.13 5.09
N ARG A 182 -13.95 -6.77 5.93
CA ARG A 182 -13.80 -8.20 6.22
C ARG A 182 -14.29 -9.06 5.06
N VAL A 183 -13.54 -10.11 4.74
CA VAL A 183 -14.02 -11.14 3.82
C VAL A 183 -15.20 -11.88 4.47
N ASP A 184 -16.16 -12.31 3.65
CA ASP A 184 -17.16 -13.27 4.10
C ASP A 184 -16.56 -14.69 4.18
N PRO A 185 -17.28 -15.68 4.75
CA PRO A 185 -16.79 -17.05 4.86
C PRO A 185 -16.44 -17.73 3.53
N TYR A 186 -16.81 -17.13 2.41
CA TYR A 186 -16.55 -17.62 1.05
C TYR A 186 -15.44 -16.84 0.34
N GLY A 187 -14.74 -15.95 1.04
CA GLY A 187 -13.66 -15.14 0.48
C GLY A 187 -14.13 -14.02 -0.45
N LEU A 188 -15.43 -13.75 -0.49
CA LEU A 188 -15.98 -12.65 -1.27
C LEU A 188 -16.02 -11.37 -0.44
N PHE A 189 -15.66 -10.26 -1.08
CA PHE A 189 -15.83 -8.94 -0.50
C PHE A 189 -17.34 -8.72 -0.31
N ARG A 190 -17.78 -8.50 0.94
CA ARG A 190 -19.20 -8.22 1.19
C ARG A 190 -19.64 -7.04 0.32
N PRO A 191 -20.81 -7.14 -0.34
CA PRO A 191 -21.36 -5.97 -1.02
C PRO A 191 -21.43 -4.82 -0.01
N PRO A 192 -21.16 -3.57 -0.43
CA PRO A 192 -21.26 -2.42 0.45
C PRO A 192 -22.59 -2.46 1.19
N VAL A 193 -22.56 -2.34 2.52
CA VAL A 193 -23.79 -2.22 3.30
C VAL A 193 -24.61 -1.08 2.70
N GLU A 194 -25.87 -1.31 2.34
CA GLU A 194 -26.80 -0.28 1.84
C GLU A 194 -27.19 0.75 2.93
N ASP A 195 -26.35 0.91 3.95
CA ASP A 195 -26.50 1.86 5.03
C ASP A 195 -25.61 3.08 4.73
N ALA A 196 -26.24 4.08 4.11
CA ALA A 196 -25.60 5.35 3.76
C ALA A 196 -25.01 6.08 4.99
N GLU A 197 -25.55 5.83 6.19
CA GLU A 197 -25.08 6.46 7.44
C GLU A 197 -23.80 5.78 7.95
N LEU A 198 -23.71 4.45 7.84
CA LEU A 198 -22.48 3.69 8.12
C LEU A 198 -21.36 4.08 7.14
N GLN A 199 -21.70 4.31 5.86
CA GLN A 199 -20.75 4.73 4.85
C GLN A 199 -20.23 6.16 5.11
N GLU A 200 -21.09 7.10 5.49
CA GLU A 200 -20.70 8.48 5.83
C GLU A 200 -19.83 8.57 7.09
N ARG A 201 -20.15 7.79 8.14
CA ARG A 201 -19.32 7.73 9.36
C ARG A 201 -17.93 7.12 9.09
N THR A 202 -17.84 6.17 8.17
CA THR A 202 -16.58 5.52 7.78
C THR A 202 -15.70 6.42 6.91
N LEU A 203 -16.28 7.39 6.20
CA LEU A 203 -15.56 8.36 5.37
C LEU A 203 -14.85 9.47 6.16
N THR A 204 -15.03 9.56 7.49
CA THR A 204 -14.43 10.61 8.35
C THR A 204 -13.06 10.23 8.95
N VAL A 205 -12.43 9.17 8.47
CA VAL A 205 -11.09 8.77 8.92
C VAL A 205 -10.08 9.89 8.66
N ARG A 206 -9.24 10.20 9.66
CA ARG A 206 -8.22 11.25 9.52
C ARG A 206 -7.05 10.71 8.70
N PHE A 207 -7.05 11.04 7.42
CA PHE A 207 -5.88 10.83 6.58
C PHE A 207 -4.77 11.82 6.96
N LYS A 208 -3.57 11.30 7.24
CA LYS A 208 -2.37 12.12 7.40
C LYS A 208 -1.27 11.67 6.45
N SER A 209 -0.75 12.64 5.69
CA SER A 209 0.49 12.48 4.95
C SER A 209 1.65 12.40 5.95
N ALA A 210 2.15 11.20 6.19
CA ALA A 210 3.14 10.93 7.24
C ALA A 210 4.24 9.95 6.81
N MET A 211 4.05 9.27 5.68
CA MET A 211 5.05 8.36 5.11
C MET A 211 5.81 9.05 3.97
N THR A 212 7.13 8.98 4.03
CA THR A 212 8.05 9.64 3.09
C THR A 212 8.94 8.61 2.40
N CYS A 213 9.18 8.76 1.11
CA CYS A 213 10.23 8.00 0.40
C CYS A 213 11.58 8.73 0.54
N GLY A 214 12.69 8.02 0.39
CA GLY A 214 14.05 8.43 0.80
C GLY A 214 14.48 9.89 0.54
N ASP A 215 14.03 10.52 -0.55
CA ASP A 215 14.41 11.91 -0.90
C ASP A 215 13.68 12.99 -0.07
N ASP A 216 12.50 12.68 0.49
CA ASP A 216 11.68 13.62 1.27
C ASP A 216 12.20 13.81 2.72
N VAL A 217 13.05 12.90 3.20
CA VAL A 217 13.64 12.94 4.56
C VAL A 217 14.59 14.13 4.72
N ALA A 218 15.26 14.55 3.64
CA ALA A 218 16.20 15.68 3.65
C ALA A 218 15.51 17.06 3.83
N ARG A 219 14.17 17.13 3.75
CA ARG A 219 13.41 18.39 3.87
C ARG A 219 12.62 18.54 5.18
N GLN A 220 12.60 17.53 6.04
CA GLN A 220 11.94 17.65 7.34
C GLN A 220 12.93 18.20 8.37
N SER A 221 12.94 19.54 8.52
CA SER A 221 13.53 20.20 9.69
C SER A 221 12.92 19.63 10.98
N PRO A 222 13.66 19.55 12.09
CA PRO A 222 13.10 19.08 13.35
C PRO A 222 11.98 20.04 13.78
N LEU A 223 10.76 19.53 13.88
CA LEU A 223 9.69 20.23 14.59
C LEU A 223 10.19 20.49 16.01
N HIS A 224 10.26 21.77 16.39
CA HIS A 224 10.60 22.23 17.72
C HIS A 224 9.74 21.53 18.78
N MET A 225 10.40 21.25 19.92
CA MET A 225 9.82 20.82 21.20
C MET A 225 8.60 21.63 21.61
#